data_AF-A0A3M1JD99-F1
#
_entry.id   AF-A0A3M1JD99-F1
#
_cell.length_a   1.000
_cell.length_b   1.000
_cell.length_c   1.000
_cell.angle_alpha   90.00
_cell.angle_beta   90.00
_cell.angle_gamma   90.00
#
_symmetry.space_group_name_H-M   'P 1'
#
loop_
_entity.id
_entity.type
_entity.pdbx_description
1 polymer ?
#
loop_
_entity_poly.entity_id
_entity_poly.type
_entity_poly.pdbx_seq_one_letter_code
_entity_poly.pdbx_strand_id
1 'polypeptide(L)'
;MYRMSKKCIGFIFGMLLAMLPLGAQEATEPVDLIQRLADRIVAQSPFAFDYRPAAARAEHTYRFDYADLPCELDPNKVTLYTTLHVDRASLGEHPLLSRKAHLESPSDTPCLKFELALSHSPGTLKVRIGQHEFESVSSKKALLKRADYELIHYQHYYPLDAVLSQDRDSLPVEISFQGDAQQTPKFYLAFVEAHNRMNDQGLRLLNPLTPAAHAVFSLAPAGEPSMVLPPCVLVNEPLVPHLQAPLNYTDWRYYTGTFLVAMLDASYHYPELSYSTHVANFFDFFTKNIGPISQQNATSGRLDGPFTLYYRFTMLDDFGPQAAALLEHLWAKHQGDRNAVQTAPWFRYVERSLEVLKKEVVRLPDNTLARVTPDLLTVQSDDLFMAGILLIRAGTKLQRPELIEEAVQQTLSFHNYLFNADNQLYHHAYFTGDHTQSCCNWGRGVGWMMLIYAELLEVLPEDHLQRQQLLKNFRAISAGILAVQGEDGCWHQILDDPNTYYETSATAMFVRAFAAGVTHGWYPEQDLTAYCTAARRGWDALQGQVNEAGEVQGIVRGTPIFHTAQEYAEWGARPNDPRGLGALMWAAMAVDQMQD
;
A
#
# COMPACT_ATOMS: atom_id res chain seq x y z
N MET A 1 65.41 28.55 -20.46
CA MET A 1 64.84 28.01 -19.19
C MET A 1 63.48 28.67 -19.03
N TYR A 2 62.32 28.05 -19.13
CA TYR A 2 61.87 26.67 -18.88
C TYR A 2 60.82 26.30 -19.96
N ARG A 3 60.95 25.13 -20.60
CA ARG A 3 59.88 24.51 -21.40
C ARG A 3 59.03 23.67 -20.43
N MET A 4 57.85 24.14 -20.06
CA MET A 4 56.86 23.28 -19.38
C MET A 4 56.29 22.28 -20.40
N SER A 5 56.33 20.99 -20.06
CA SER A 5 55.80 19.93 -20.92
C SER A 5 54.27 19.94 -20.91
N LYS A 6 53.63 19.49 -22.00
CA LYS A 6 52.17 19.34 -22.12
C LYS A 6 51.54 18.49 -20.99
N LYS A 7 52.33 17.63 -20.32
CA LYS A 7 51.87 16.86 -19.15
C LYS A 7 51.69 17.72 -17.88
N CYS A 8 52.46 18.80 -17.72
CA CYS A 8 52.30 19.72 -16.58
C CYS A 8 51.07 20.63 -16.74
N ILE A 9 50.72 21.01 -17.98
CA ILE A 9 49.51 21.79 -18.24
C ILE A 9 48.25 20.94 -17.98
N GLY A 10 48.27 19.64 -18.35
CA GLY A 10 47.18 18.71 -18.05
C GLY A 10 46.98 18.43 -16.56
N PHE A 11 48.06 18.40 -15.77
CA PHE A 11 47.98 18.20 -14.31
C PHE A 11 47.45 19.44 -13.58
N ILE A 12 47.82 20.64 -14.05
CA ILE A 12 47.33 21.91 -13.50
C ILE A 12 45.86 22.15 -13.91
N PHE A 13 45.46 21.78 -15.13
CA PHE A 13 44.05 21.81 -15.54
C PHE A 13 43.19 20.77 -14.81
N GLY A 14 43.75 19.58 -14.50
CA GLY A 14 43.08 18.56 -13.68
C GLY A 14 42.86 18.99 -12.23
N MET A 15 43.81 19.70 -11.61
CA MET A 15 43.63 20.28 -10.27
C MET A 15 42.69 21.49 -10.27
N LEU A 16 42.67 22.31 -11.33
CA LEU A 16 41.76 23.46 -11.44
C LEU A 16 40.30 23.07 -11.77
N LEU A 17 40.07 21.96 -12.49
CA LEU A 17 38.73 21.39 -12.68
C LEU A 17 38.21 20.65 -11.44
N ALA A 18 39.10 20.18 -10.55
CA ALA A 18 38.74 19.65 -9.23
C ALA A 18 38.56 20.75 -8.15
N MET A 19 38.76 22.02 -8.51
CA MET A 19 38.59 23.19 -7.64
C MET A 19 37.56 24.20 -8.17
N LEU A 20 36.79 23.83 -9.19
CA LEU A 20 35.55 24.55 -9.48
C LEU A 20 34.54 24.15 -8.40
N PRO A 21 34.01 25.09 -7.61
CA PRO A 21 32.87 24.77 -6.76
C PRO A 21 31.74 24.41 -7.72
N LEU A 22 31.41 23.11 -7.81
CA LEU A 22 30.00 22.72 -7.91
C LEU A 22 29.33 23.56 -6.84
N GLY A 23 28.48 24.51 -7.25
CA GLY A 23 28.02 25.58 -6.38
C GLY A 23 27.70 25.01 -5.01
N ALA A 24 28.51 25.38 -4.01
CA ALA A 24 28.26 25.00 -2.64
C ALA A 24 26.97 25.73 -2.27
N GLN A 25 25.83 25.09 -2.51
CA GLN A 25 24.66 25.35 -1.69
C GLN A 25 25.15 25.16 -0.26
N GLU A 26 25.04 26.19 0.56
CA GLU A 26 25.20 26.04 2.01
C GLU A 26 24.34 24.83 2.42
N ALA A 27 24.93 23.91 3.19
CA ALA A 27 24.21 22.72 3.66
C ALA A 27 22.90 23.19 4.29
N THR A 28 21.78 22.67 3.81
CA THR A 28 20.48 23.04 4.36
C THR A 28 20.36 22.35 5.71
N GLU A 29 20.16 23.13 6.78
CA GLU A 29 19.87 22.57 8.09
C GLU A 29 18.66 21.63 7.99
N PRO A 30 18.68 20.43 8.63
CA PRO A 30 17.58 19.46 8.51
C PRO A 30 16.18 20.04 8.76
N VAL A 31 16.06 20.98 9.71
CA VAL A 31 14.83 21.72 10.02
C VAL A 31 14.30 22.53 8.82
N ASP A 32 15.17 23.18 8.05
CA ASP A 32 14.78 24.02 6.91
C ASP A 32 14.25 23.16 5.75
N LEU A 33 14.85 21.97 5.54
CA LEU A 33 14.37 21.02 4.53
C LEU A 33 12.96 20.53 4.88
N ILE A 34 12.75 20.16 6.15
CA ILE A 34 11.43 19.75 6.66
C ILE A 34 10.41 20.87 6.47
N GLN A 35 10.76 22.11 6.84
CA GLN A 35 9.86 23.26 6.73
C GLN A 35 9.41 23.47 5.27
N ARG A 36 10.34 23.49 4.31
CA ARG A 36 10.01 23.65 2.88
C ARG A 36 9.10 22.54 2.36
N LEU A 37 9.41 21.28 2.71
CA LEU A 37 8.63 20.13 2.30
C LEU A 37 7.21 20.17 2.87
N ALA A 38 7.09 20.39 4.19
CA ALA A 38 5.83 20.42 4.89
C ALA A 38 4.94 21.58 4.44
N ASP A 39 5.49 22.78 4.26
CA ASP A 39 4.73 23.95 3.78
C ASP A 39 4.14 23.73 2.39
N ARG A 40 4.89 23.04 1.51
CA ARG A 40 4.39 22.66 0.21
C ARG A 40 3.20 21.69 0.32
N ILE A 41 3.31 20.66 1.15
CA ILE A 41 2.21 19.70 1.40
C ILE A 41 0.98 20.45 1.92
N VAL A 42 1.18 21.34 2.91
CA VAL A 42 0.11 22.18 3.49
C VAL A 42 -0.55 23.04 2.43
N ALA A 43 0.23 23.73 1.59
CA ALA A 43 -0.28 24.60 0.53
C ALA A 43 -1.04 23.84 -0.58
N GLN A 44 -0.70 22.58 -0.81
CA GLN A 44 -1.30 21.73 -1.85
C GLN A 44 -2.39 20.78 -1.31
N SER A 45 -2.84 21.00 -0.06
CA SER A 45 -3.89 20.20 0.57
C SER A 45 -5.20 20.96 0.61
N PRO A 46 -6.04 20.88 -0.45
CA PRO A 46 -7.35 21.49 -0.41
C PRO A 46 -8.25 20.69 0.55
N PHE A 47 -8.40 21.17 1.78
CA PHE A 47 -9.46 20.72 2.70
C PHE A 47 -10.81 21.40 2.37
N ALA A 48 -11.07 21.61 1.08
CA ALA A 48 -12.27 22.25 0.56
C ALA A 48 -12.89 21.35 -0.52
N PHE A 49 -14.20 21.13 -0.40
CA PHE A 49 -14.93 20.18 -1.23
C PHE A 49 -16.27 20.79 -1.64
N ASP A 50 -16.52 20.93 -2.94
CA ASP A 50 -17.83 21.31 -3.46
C ASP A 50 -18.69 20.04 -3.58
N TYR A 51 -19.36 19.67 -2.47
CA TYR A 51 -20.23 18.50 -2.40
C TYR A 51 -21.46 18.72 -3.29
N ARG A 52 -21.55 17.98 -4.39
CA ARG A 52 -22.75 17.94 -5.24
C ARG A 52 -23.45 16.60 -5.08
N PRO A 53 -24.58 16.55 -4.36
CA PRO A 53 -25.35 15.31 -4.26
C PRO A 53 -25.80 14.90 -5.67
N ALA A 54 -25.45 13.69 -6.08
CA ALA A 54 -26.05 13.10 -7.27
C ALA A 54 -27.55 12.96 -7.03
N ALA A 55 -28.37 13.29 -8.04
CA ALA A 55 -29.82 13.12 -7.96
C ALA A 55 -30.15 11.66 -7.62
N ALA A 56 -31.00 11.46 -6.60
CA ALA A 56 -31.42 10.15 -6.13
C ALA A 56 -31.92 9.28 -7.30
N ARG A 57 -31.31 8.11 -7.50
CA ARG A 57 -31.89 7.06 -8.34
C ARG A 57 -32.70 6.12 -7.46
N ALA A 58 -33.78 5.58 -8.04
CA ALA A 58 -34.79 4.80 -7.33
C ALA A 58 -34.19 3.61 -6.58
N GLU A 59 -34.57 3.48 -5.31
CA GLU A 59 -34.24 2.32 -4.47
C GLU A 59 -34.92 1.05 -5.02
N HIS A 60 -34.16 -0.03 -5.18
CA HIS A 60 -34.71 -1.37 -5.36
C HIS A 60 -34.33 -2.21 -4.13
N THR A 61 -35.33 -2.58 -3.33
CA THR A 61 -35.18 -3.52 -2.21
C THR A 61 -35.72 -4.87 -2.65
N TYR A 62 -34.92 -5.94 -2.53
CA TYR A 62 -35.39 -7.31 -2.75
C TYR A 62 -35.37 -8.08 -1.42
N ARG A 63 -36.51 -8.69 -1.06
CA ARG A 63 -36.67 -9.54 0.12
C ARG A 63 -37.48 -10.78 -0.29
N PHE A 64 -37.03 -11.97 0.09
CA PHE A 64 -37.75 -13.23 -0.12
C PHE A 64 -37.87 -13.98 1.21
N ASP A 65 -39.09 -14.35 1.60
CA ASP A 65 -39.42 -15.13 2.80
C ASP A 65 -39.64 -16.62 2.44
N TYR A 66 -39.09 -17.53 3.24
CA TYR A 66 -38.94 -18.97 2.94
C TYR A 66 -39.99 -19.91 3.57
N ALA A 67 -41.03 -19.38 4.22
CA ALA A 67 -41.79 -20.18 5.19
C ALA A 67 -42.79 -21.21 4.62
N ASP A 68 -43.16 -21.19 3.33
CA ASP A 68 -44.37 -21.90 2.88
C ASP A 68 -44.25 -22.72 1.57
N LEU A 69 -43.17 -23.47 1.29
CA LEU A 69 -43.12 -24.30 0.06
C LEU A 69 -42.52 -25.72 0.24
N PRO A 70 -43.04 -26.75 -0.50
CA PRO A 70 -42.76 -28.17 -0.24
C PRO A 70 -41.92 -28.81 -1.36
N CYS A 71 -40.58 -28.83 -1.28
CA CYS A 71 -39.71 -29.74 -2.05
C CYS A 71 -38.24 -29.74 -1.58
N GLU A 72 -37.53 -30.86 -1.77
CA GLU A 72 -36.09 -31.04 -1.47
C GLU A 72 -35.19 -30.68 -2.68
N LEU A 73 -34.01 -30.08 -2.44
CA LEU A 73 -33.03 -29.57 -3.44
C LEU A 73 -31.70 -30.38 -3.42
N ASP A 74 -30.95 -30.41 -4.54
CA ASP A 74 -29.58 -30.99 -4.64
C ASP A 74 -28.50 -29.91 -4.44
N PRO A 75 -27.76 -29.91 -3.30
CA PRO A 75 -26.74 -28.90 -3.00
C PRO A 75 -25.41 -29.08 -3.76
N ASN A 76 -25.24 -30.15 -4.55
CA ASN A 76 -23.97 -30.48 -5.22
C ASN A 76 -23.73 -29.75 -6.55
N LYS A 77 -24.74 -29.06 -7.09
CA LYS A 77 -24.67 -28.35 -8.37
C LYS A 77 -25.37 -27.00 -8.22
N VAL A 78 -24.64 -25.91 -8.46
CA VAL A 78 -25.19 -24.55 -8.42
C VAL A 78 -24.69 -23.77 -9.63
N THR A 79 -25.58 -23.12 -10.37
CA THR A 79 -25.22 -22.17 -11.42
C THR A 79 -25.82 -20.78 -11.12
N LEU A 80 -25.02 -19.74 -11.30
CA LEU A 80 -25.41 -18.34 -11.13
C LEU A 80 -25.33 -17.67 -12.49
N TYR A 81 -26.29 -16.81 -12.81
CA TYR A 81 -26.33 -16.02 -14.02
C TYR A 81 -26.28 -14.53 -13.64
N THR A 82 -25.54 -13.73 -14.37
CA THR A 82 -25.63 -12.27 -14.25
C THR A 82 -25.36 -11.64 -15.60
N THR A 83 -25.69 -10.36 -15.70
CA THR A 83 -25.48 -9.58 -16.91
C THR A 83 -24.59 -8.40 -16.55
N LEU A 84 -23.41 -8.34 -17.18
CA LEU A 84 -22.55 -7.17 -17.14
C LEU A 84 -23.07 -6.16 -18.15
N HIS A 85 -23.52 -4.98 -17.70
CA HIS A 85 -23.95 -3.90 -18.58
C HIS A 85 -22.82 -2.89 -18.76
N VAL A 86 -22.57 -2.55 -20.03
CA VAL A 86 -21.51 -1.63 -20.41
C VAL A 86 -22.16 -0.40 -21.03
N ASP A 87 -22.13 0.73 -20.33
CA ASP A 87 -22.63 1.99 -20.87
C ASP A 87 -21.62 2.58 -21.86
N ARG A 88 -21.75 2.18 -23.13
CA ARG A 88 -20.87 2.63 -24.22
C ARG A 88 -20.93 4.13 -24.48
N ALA A 89 -22.05 4.77 -24.17
CA ALA A 89 -22.24 6.20 -24.39
C ALA A 89 -21.42 7.03 -23.40
N SER A 90 -21.28 6.58 -22.16
CA SER A 90 -20.41 7.23 -21.17
C SER A 90 -18.94 6.87 -21.31
N LEU A 91 -18.58 5.76 -21.97
CA LEU A 91 -17.19 5.35 -22.26
C LEU A 91 -16.46 6.16 -23.36
N GLY A 92 -17.08 7.17 -23.97
CA GLY A 92 -16.51 7.95 -25.09
C GLY A 92 -15.05 8.41 -24.88
N GLU A 93 -14.26 8.50 -25.96
CA GLU A 93 -12.82 8.91 -26.08
C GLU A 93 -11.91 8.78 -24.83
N HIS A 94 -12.15 7.80 -23.95
CA HIS A 94 -11.39 7.66 -22.71
C HIS A 94 -9.91 7.39 -23.06
N PRO A 95 -8.92 8.01 -22.40
CA PRO A 95 -7.49 7.86 -22.72
C PRO A 95 -7.00 6.40 -22.75
N LEU A 96 -7.63 5.53 -21.93
CA LEU A 96 -7.38 4.08 -21.90
C LEU A 96 -7.91 3.33 -23.14
N LEU A 97 -8.90 3.89 -23.85
CA LEU A 97 -9.53 3.33 -25.04
C LEU A 97 -9.02 3.99 -26.34
N SER A 98 -8.45 5.20 -26.25
CA SER A 98 -7.96 5.97 -27.40
C SER A 98 -6.49 5.66 -27.78
N ARG A 99 -5.71 4.99 -26.93
CA ARG A 99 -4.39 4.46 -27.31
C ARG A 99 -4.50 3.13 -28.04
N LYS A 100 -4.98 3.19 -29.30
CA LYS A 100 -4.91 2.08 -30.26
C LYS A 100 -3.51 1.84 -30.85
N ALA A 101 -2.49 2.57 -30.40
CA ALA A 101 -1.12 2.43 -30.88
C ALA A 101 -0.17 2.42 -29.67
N HIS A 102 0.66 1.37 -29.59
CA HIS A 102 1.74 1.17 -28.61
C HIS A 102 1.37 0.54 -27.25
N LEU A 103 0.65 -0.58 -27.26
CA LEU A 103 0.67 -1.54 -26.14
C LEU A 103 1.41 -2.79 -26.66
N GLU A 104 2.66 -2.97 -26.24
CA GLU A 104 3.54 -4.05 -26.73
C GLU A 104 3.56 -5.28 -25.80
N SER A 105 2.85 -5.25 -24.66
CA SER A 105 2.76 -6.36 -23.70
C SER A 105 1.32 -6.71 -23.28
N PRO A 106 0.97 -8.00 -23.09
CA PRO A 106 -0.30 -8.44 -22.50
C PRO A 106 -0.59 -7.85 -21.10
N SER A 107 0.43 -7.39 -20.37
CA SER A 107 0.30 -6.76 -19.04
C SER A 107 -0.38 -5.39 -19.07
N ASP A 108 -0.44 -4.74 -20.23
CA ASP A 108 -0.86 -3.35 -20.36
C ASP A 108 -2.30 -3.21 -20.87
N THR A 109 -2.97 -4.35 -21.10
CA THR A 109 -4.34 -4.40 -21.60
C THR A 109 -5.31 -4.18 -20.43
N PRO A 110 -6.25 -3.21 -20.50
CA PRO A 110 -7.28 -3.06 -19.48
C PRO A 110 -8.06 -4.36 -19.32
N CYS A 111 -8.20 -4.85 -18.09
CA CYS A 111 -8.84 -6.13 -17.82
C CYS A 111 -9.95 -6.00 -16.77
N LEU A 112 -11.04 -6.73 -16.94
CA LEU A 112 -12.03 -6.96 -15.90
C LEU A 112 -11.53 -8.05 -14.95
N LYS A 113 -11.40 -7.70 -13.68
CA LYS A 113 -11.07 -8.60 -12.57
C LYS A 113 -12.35 -9.10 -11.93
N PHE A 114 -12.51 -10.42 -11.80
CA PHE A 114 -13.62 -11.05 -11.06
C PHE A 114 -13.10 -11.66 -9.76
N GLU A 115 -13.74 -11.36 -8.64
CA GLU A 115 -13.50 -11.98 -7.33
C GLU A 115 -14.72 -12.75 -6.84
N LEU A 116 -14.55 -14.07 -6.70
CA LEU A 116 -15.54 -14.97 -6.11
C LEU A 116 -14.96 -15.60 -4.84
N ALA A 117 -15.85 -15.89 -3.89
CA ALA A 117 -15.57 -16.51 -2.62
C ALA A 117 -16.60 -17.62 -2.34
N LEU A 118 -16.14 -18.79 -1.88
CA LEU A 118 -16.95 -20.01 -1.68
C LEU A 118 -16.65 -20.61 -0.31
N SER A 119 -17.68 -21.04 0.43
CA SER A 119 -17.50 -21.75 1.71
C SER A 119 -17.41 -23.27 1.55
N HIS A 120 -16.37 -23.89 2.13
CA HIS A 120 -16.29 -25.31 2.54
C HIS A 120 -16.89 -26.36 1.57
N SER A 121 -16.48 -26.36 0.30
CA SER A 121 -16.78 -27.48 -0.61
C SER A 121 -15.63 -27.69 -1.62
N PRO A 122 -14.90 -28.81 -1.55
CA PRO A 122 -13.99 -29.21 -2.62
C PRO A 122 -14.82 -29.41 -3.89
N GLY A 123 -14.38 -28.81 -4.99
CA GLY A 123 -15.14 -28.84 -6.23
C GLY A 123 -14.52 -28.02 -7.35
N THR A 124 -15.13 -28.11 -8.52
CA THR A 124 -14.78 -27.35 -9.70
C THR A 124 -15.68 -26.13 -9.80
N LEU A 125 -15.06 -24.96 -9.94
CA LEU A 125 -15.73 -23.71 -10.30
C LEU A 125 -15.47 -23.42 -11.77
N LYS A 126 -16.53 -23.10 -12.52
CA LYS A 126 -16.47 -22.63 -13.90
C LYS A 126 -17.08 -21.24 -13.98
N VAL A 127 -16.43 -20.32 -14.68
CA VAL A 127 -16.96 -18.98 -14.97
C VAL A 127 -16.95 -18.79 -16.48
N ARG A 128 -18.11 -18.49 -17.07
CA ARG A 128 -18.26 -18.21 -18.49
C ARG A 128 -18.72 -16.77 -18.68
N ILE A 129 -18.03 -16.01 -19.54
CA ILE A 129 -18.37 -14.62 -19.89
C ILE A 129 -18.50 -14.55 -21.40
N GLY A 130 -19.73 -14.34 -21.90
CA GLY A 130 -20.01 -14.44 -23.33
C GLY A 130 -19.63 -15.81 -23.89
N GLN A 131 -18.65 -15.87 -24.80
CA GLN A 131 -18.15 -17.12 -25.41
C GLN A 131 -16.93 -17.73 -24.70
N HIS A 132 -16.37 -17.07 -23.70
CA HIS A 132 -15.16 -17.51 -23.03
C HIS A 132 -15.50 -18.24 -21.74
N GLU A 133 -14.89 -19.39 -21.50
CA GLU A 133 -15.04 -20.20 -20.29
C GLU A 133 -13.70 -20.32 -19.57
N PHE A 134 -13.76 -20.24 -18.25
CA PHE A 134 -12.65 -20.37 -17.34
C PHE A 134 -13.01 -21.44 -16.31
N GLU A 135 -12.06 -22.32 -15.99
CA GLU A 135 -12.27 -23.42 -15.05
C GLU A 135 -11.16 -23.41 -13.99
N SER A 136 -11.55 -23.59 -12.73
CA SER A 136 -10.62 -23.70 -11.61
C SER A 136 -11.08 -24.80 -10.65
N VAL A 137 -10.12 -25.56 -10.14
CA VAL A 137 -10.36 -26.66 -9.21
C VAL A 137 -9.97 -26.20 -7.81
N SER A 138 -10.91 -26.23 -6.86
CA SER A 138 -10.58 -25.97 -5.46
C SER A 138 -9.78 -27.14 -4.89
N SER A 139 -8.50 -26.92 -4.61
CA SER A 139 -7.68 -27.87 -3.87
C SER A 139 -7.67 -27.48 -2.39
N LYS A 140 -7.58 -28.46 -1.49
CA LYS A 140 -7.48 -28.27 -0.02
C LYS A 140 -6.38 -27.30 0.44
N LYS A 141 -5.46 -26.89 -0.46
CA LYS A 141 -4.33 -26.00 -0.17
C LYS A 141 -4.65 -24.50 -0.30
N ALA A 142 -5.81 -24.12 -0.85
CA ALA A 142 -6.17 -22.73 -1.14
C ALA A 142 -7.31 -22.18 -0.26
N LEU A 143 -7.17 -22.33 1.06
CA LEU A 143 -8.20 -21.98 2.04
C LEU A 143 -7.74 -20.75 2.86
N LEU A 144 -8.46 -19.64 2.71
CA LEU A 144 -8.35 -18.48 3.60
C LEU A 144 -9.32 -18.64 4.75
N LYS A 145 -8.87 -18.70 6.01
CA LYS A 145 -9.76 -18.64 7.17
C LYS A 145 -10.07 -17.19 7.53
N ARG A 146 -11.35 -16.79 7.47
CA ARG A 146 -11.90 -15.64 8.21
C ARG A 146 -12.83 -16.16 9.32
N ALA A 147 -13.10 -15.33 10.32
CA ALA A 147 -13.83 -15.70 11.54
C ALA A 147 -15.18 -16.42 11.29
N ASP A 148 -15.82 -16.16 10.14
CA ASP A 148 -17.15 -16.67 9.82
C ASP A 148 -17.23 -17.58 8.56
N TYR A 149 -16.13 -17.75 7.79
CA TYR A 149 -16.08 -18.60 6.59
C TYR A 149 -14.64 -18.87 6.09
N GLU A 150 -14.43 -20.00 5.39
CA GLU A 150 -13.24 -20.23 4.57
C GLU A 150 -13.49 -19.81 3.12
N LEU A 151 -12.54 -19.10 2.50
CA LEU A 151 -12.72 -18.42 1.21
C LEU A 151 -11.81 -19.03 0.13
N ILE A 152 -12.41 -19.60 -0.93
CA ILE A 152 -11.69 -19.88 -2.19
C ILE A 152 -11.62 -18.56 -2.96
N HIS A 153 -10.44 -17.97 -3.06
CA HIS A 153 -10.25 -16.70 -3.76
C HIS A 153 -10.01 -16.95 -5.26
N TYR A 154 -10.95 -16.51 -6.09
CA TYR A 154 -10.84 -16.58 -7.55
C TYR A 154 -10.46 -15.22 -8.11
N GLN A 155 -9.37 -15.12 -8.87
CA GLN A 155 -9.03 -13.90 -9.62
C GLN A 155 -8.79 -14.26 -11.09
N HIS A 156 -9.54 -13.60 -11.97
CA HIS A 156 -9.34 -13.72 -13.41
C HIS A 156 -9.45 -12.37 -14.10
N TYR A 157 -8.55 -12.15 -15.04
CA TYR A 157 -8.44 -10.93 -15.83
C TYR A 157 -9.01 -11.21 -17.22
N TYR A 158 -10.12 -10.56 -17.55
CA TYR A 158 -10.75 -10.66 -18.86
C TYR A 158 -10.47 -9.39 -19.66
N PRO A 159 -9.84 -9.46 -20.85
CA PRO A 159 -9.51 -8.27 -21.64
C PRO A 159 -10.75 -7.41 -21.95
N LEU A 160 -10.70 -6.12 -21.62
CA LEU A 160 -11.83 -5.20 -21.76
C LEU A 160 -12.20 -4.97 -23.23
N ASP A 161 -11.23 -5.04 -24.14
CA ASP A 161 -11.45 -4.99 -25.59
C ASP A 161 -12.26 -6.19 -26.11
N ALA A 162 -12.07 -7.38 -25.55
CA ALA A 162 -12.89 -8.55 -25.84
C ALA A 162 -14.34 -8.40 -25.33
N VAL A 163 -14.57 -7.56 -24.32
CA VAL A 163 -15.92 -7.16 -23.88
C VAL A 163 -16.53 -6.12 -24.82
N LEU A 164 -15.76 -5.10 -25.19
CA LEU A 164 -16.22 -3.97 -25.99
C LEU A 164 -16.43 -4.33 -27.48
N SER A 165 -15.70 -5.31 -27.99
CA SER A 165 -15.78 -5.76 -29.39
C SER A 165 -17.02 -6.60 -29.72
N GLN A 166 -17.68 -7.19 -28.72
CA GLN A 166 -18.98 -7.82 -28.93
C GLN A 166 -20.00 -6.71 -29.11
N ASP A 167 -20.77 -6.65 -30.19
CA ASP A 167 -21.70 -5.54 -30.48
C ASP A 167 -22.96 -5.59 -29.60
N ARG A 168 -22.77 -5.54 -28.27
CA ARG A 168 -23.78 -5.73 -27.23
C ARG A 168 -23.49 -4.86 -26.01
N ASP A 169 -24.52 -4.22 -25.47
CA ASP A 169 -24.45 -3.42 -24.23
C ASP A 169 -24.54 -4.27 -22.96
N SER A 170 -24.66 -5.58 -23.14
CA SER A 170 -24.82 -6.56 -22.06
C SER A 170 -24.07 -7.86 -22.40
N LEU A 171 -23.35 -8.39 -21.42
CA LEU A 171 -22.67 -9.68 -21.52
C LEU A 171 -23.20 -10.65 -20.45
N PRO A 172 -23.64 -11.86 -20.84
CA PRO A 172 -24.00 -12.88 -19.89
C PRO A 172 -22.73 -13.40 -19.19
N VAL A 173 -22.83 -13.53 -17.87
CA VAL A 173 -21.84 -14.15 -17.00
C VAL A 173 -22.51 -15.32 -16.32
N GLU A 174 -21.96 -16.51 -16.48
CA GLU A 174 -22.45 -17.75 -15.88
C GLU A 174 -21.37 -18.27 -14.93
N ILE A 175 -21.73 -18.61 -13.71
CA ILE A 175 -20.81 -19.15 -12.69
C ILE A 175 -21.37 -20.48 -12.23
N SER A 176 -20.72 -21.58 -12.56
CA SER A 176 -21.15 -22.94 -12.24
C SER A 176 -20.20 -23.58 -11.23
N PHE A 177 -20.74 -24.22 -10.20
CA PHE A 177 -19.98 -24.97 -9.21
C PHE A 177 -20.44 -26.42 -9.15
N GLN A 178 -19.48 -27.34 -9.08
CA GLN A 178 -19.69 -28.77 -8.93
C GLN A 178 -18.75 -29.33 -7.85
N GLY A 179 -19.27 -29.78 -6.72
CA GLY A 179 -18.45 -30.23 -5.59
C GLY A 179 -19.03 -31.42 -4.82
N ASP A 180 -18.29 -31.88 -3.81
CA ASP A 180 -18.64 -33.02 -2.95
C ASP A 180 -19.36 -32.52 -1.67
N ALA A 181 -20.69 -32.69 -1.59
CA ALA A 181 -21.51 -32.15 -0.50
C ALA A 181 -21.36 -32.96 0.79
N GLN A 182 -20.47 -32.50 1.66
CA GLN A 182 -20.64 -32.68 3.10
C GLN A 182 -21.31 -31.47 3.76
N GLN A 183 -21.36 -30.30 3.10
CA GLN A 183 -22.04 -29.08 3.55
C GLN A 183 -22.61 -28.30 2.36
N THR A 184 -23.69 -27.53 2.56
CA THR A 184 -24.26 -26.63 1.56
C THR A 184 -23.27 -25.48 1.28
N PRO A 185 -22.76 -25.32 0.04
CA PRO A 185 -21.84 -24.23 -0.28
C PRO A 185 -22.54 -22.87 -0.21
N LYS A 186 -21.93 -21.91 0.49
CA LYS A 186 -22.31 -20.49 0.45
C LYS A 186 -21.41 -19.78 -0.57
N PHE A 187 -22.05 -19.00 -1.44
CA PHE A 187 -21.38 -18.19 -2.46
C PHE A 187 -21.36 -16.74 -2.01
N TYR A 188 -20.19 -16.14 -2.10
CA TYR A 188 -19.96 -14.72 -1.88
C TYR A 188 -19.37 -14.18 -3.18
N LEU A 189 -20.13 -13.41 -3.95
CA LEU A 189 -19.57 -12.63 -5.06
C LEU A 189 -19.00 -11.35 -4.47
N ALA A 190 -17.67 -11.19 -4.53
CA ALA A 190 -17.02 -10.08 -3.88
C ALA A 190 -16.96 -8.87 -4.82
N PHE A 191 -16.39 -9.00 -6.04
CA PHE A 191 -16.10 -7.82 -6.87
C PHE A 191 -15.99 -8.10 -8.38
N VAL A 192 -16.37 -7.11 -9.20
CA VAL A 192 -15.93 -7.00 -10.60
C VAL A 192 -15.29 -5.61 -10.78
N GLU A 193 -14.01 -5.52 -11.15
CA GLU A 193 -13.29 -4.23 -11.32
C GLU A 193 -12.62 -4.14 -12.70
N ALA A 194 -12.77 -3.05 -13.44
CA ALA A 194 -11.94 -2.81 -14.63
C ALA A 194 -10.63 -2.13 -14.21
N HIS A 195 -9.52 -2.86 -14.36
CA HIS A 195 -8.21 -2.42 -13.89
C HIS A 195 -7.28 -2.14 -15.07
N ASN A 196 -6.47 -1.07 -14.95
CA ASN A 196 -5.22 -0.95 -15.69
C ASN A 196 -4.09 -0.92 -14.64
N ARG A 197 -3.16 -1.89 -14.72
CA ARG A 197 -2.05 -2.06 -13.78
C ARG A 197 -1.13 -0.83 -13.67
N MET A 198 -1.17 0.07 -14.65
CA MET A 198 -0.20 1.16 -14.80
C MET A 198 -0.52 2.44 -14.01
N ASN A 199 -1.79 2.75 -13.77
CA ASN A 199 -2.19 4.01 -13.15
C ASN A 199 -3.33 3.72 -12.17
N ASP A 200 -3.23 4.21 -10.94
CA ASP A 200 -4.32 4.27 -9.94
C ASP A 200 -5.64 4.95 -10.45
N GLN A 201 -5.74 5.25 -11.75
CA GLN A 201 -6.93 5.67 -12.50
C GLN A 201 -7.59 4.45 -13.18
N GLY A 202 -8.23 3.59 -12.39
CA GLY A 202 -9.10 2.54 -12.92
C GLY A 202 -10.48 3.10 -13.31
N LEU A 203 -11.05 2.59 -14.40
CA LEU A 203 -12.49 2.69 -14.66
C LEU A 203 -13.19 1.80 -13.63
N ARG A 204 -13.77 2.39 -12.58
CA ARG A 204 -14.39 1.60 -11.51
C ARG A 204 -15.83 1.27 -11.84
N LEU A 205 -16.15 -0.03 -11.80
CA LEU A 205 -17.50 -0.56 -11.95
C LEU A 205 -18.34 -0.20 -10.72
N LEU A 206 -19.56 0.27 -10.99
CA LEU A 206 -20.63 0.26 -10.01
C LEU A 206 -21.06 -1.18 -9.74
N ASN A 207 -20.71 -1.72 -8.57
CA ASN A 207 -21.44 -2.86 -8.05
C ASN A 207 -22.54 -2.32 -7.11
N PRO A 208 -23.84 -2.66 -7.31
CA PRO A 208 -24.88 -2.36 -6.32
C PRO A 208 -24.67 -3.08 -4.96
N LEU A 209 -23.72 -4.02 -4.86
CA LEU A 209 -23.33 -4.63 -3.60
C LEU A 209 -22.12 -3.88 -3.01
N THR A 210 -22.38 -3.03 -2.03
CA THR A 210 -21.37 -2.37 -1.20
C THR A 210 -20.52 -3.40 -0.43
N PRO A 211 -19.29 -3.07 0.03
CA PRO A 211 -18.50 -3.95 0.91
C PRO A 211 -19.24 -4.37 2.20
N ALA A 212 -20.27 -3.61 2.60
CA ALA A 212 -21.15 -3.91 3.73
C ALA A 212 -22.33 -4.84 3.36
N ALA A 213 -22.62 -5.04 2.08
CA ALA A 213 -23.63 -5.97 1.60
C ALA A 213 -22.98 -7.33 1.33
N HIS A 214 -22.68 -8.07 2.41
CA HIS A 214 -22.66 -9.53 2.30
C HIS A 214 -24.06 -9.97 1.91
N ALA A 215 -24.31 -10.13 0.61
CA ALA A 215 -25.52 -10.77 0.19
C ALA A 215 -25.33 -12.27 0.44
N VAL A 216 -25.86 -12.73 1.58
CA VAL A 216 -25.94 -14.15 1.94
C VAL A 216 -27.15 -14.70 1.22
N PHE A 217 -26.92 -15.51 0.19
CA PHE A 217 -27.99 -16.03 -0.66
C PHE A 217 -28.35 -17.48 -0.27
N SER A 218 -29.65 -17.76 -0.19
CA SER A 218 -30.20 -19.11 -0.01
C SER A 218 -30.99 -19.51 -1.27
N LEU A 219 -30.76 -20.73 -1.75
CA LEU A 219 -31.18 -21.28 -3.06
C LEU A 219 -32.69 -21.49 -3.22
N ALA A 220 -33.28 -20.98 -4.31
CA ALA A 220 -34.69 -21.21 -4.69
C ALA A 220 -34.86 -22.43 -5.66
N PRO A 221 -36.01 -23.14 -5.67
CA PRO A 221 -36.32 -24.27 -6.57
C PRO A 221 -37.04 -23.82 -7.87
N ALA A 222 -37.04 -24.50 -9.02
CA ALA A 222 -36.20 -25.54 -9.63
C ALA A 222 -36.38 -25.42 -11.16
N GLY A 223 -35.27 -25.58 -11.91
CA GLY A 223 -35.19 -25.56 -13.37
C GLY A 223 -33.77 -25.17 -13.81
N GLU A 224 -32.79 -26.05 -13.58
CA GLU A 224 -31.36 -25.73 -13.44
C GLU A 224 -31.13 -24.58 -12.43
N PRO A 225 -30.38 -24.76 -11.33
CA PRO A 225 -30.19 -23.67 -10.37
C PRO A 225 -29.56 -22.50 -11.12
N SER A 226 -30.34 -21.44 -11.32
CA SER A 226 -30.00 -20.29 -12.15
C SER A 226 -30.46 -19.05 -11.40
N MET A 227 -29.51 -18.33 -10.80
CA MET A 227 -29.80 -17.12 -10.02
C MET A 227 -29.35 -15.90 -10.79
N VAL A 228 -30.26 -14.97 -11.14
CA VAL A 228 -29.93 -13.73 -11.86
C VAL A 228 -29.48 -12.63 -10.89
N LEU A 229 -28.21 -12.23 -10.92
CA LEU A 229 -27.73 -11.06 -10.15
C LEU A 229 -28.10 -9.75 -10.85
N PRO A 230 -28.21 -8.61 -10.13
CA PRO A 230 -28.52 -7.33 -10.74
C PRO A 230 -27.43 -6.87 -11.75
N PRO A 231 -27.82 -6.09 -12.77
CA PRO A 231 -26.92 -5.42 -13.71
C PRO A 231 -25.75 -4.71 -13.04
N CYS A 232 -24.51 -5.03 -13.41
CA CYS A 232 -23.34 -4.20 -13.10
C CYS A 232 -23.18 -3.13 -14.18
N VAL A 233 -22.95 -1.86 -13.82
CA VAL A 233 -22.88 -0.74 -14.81
C VAL A 233 -21.48 -0.12 -14.81
N LEU A 234 -20.78 -0.14 -15.95
CA LEU A 234 -19.60 0.69 -16.16
C LEU A 234 -20.02 2.14 -16.36
N VAL A 235 -19.46 3.08 -15.60
CA VAL A 235 -19.75 4.52 -15.71
C VAL A 235 -18.44 5.33 -15.68
N ASN A 236 -18.42 6.45 -16.40
CA ASN A 236 -17.24 7.29 -16.58
C ASN A 236 -17.25 8.59 -15.73
N GLU A 237 -18.31 8.85 -14.96
CA GLU A 237 -18.36 10.08 -14.14
C GLU A 237 -17.98 9.81 -12.67
N PRO A 238 -16.87 10.40 -12.18
CA PRO A 238 -16.59 10.41 -10.75
C PRO A 238 -17.66 11.26 -10.06
N LEU A 239 -18.31 10.72 -9.00
CA LEU A 239 -19.34 11.46 -8.24
C LEU A 239 -18.79 12.69 -7.54
N VAL A 240 -17.49 12.64 -7.30
CA VAL A 240 -16.69 13.65 -6.65
C VAL A 240 -15.86 14.28 -7.74
N PRO A 241 -15.91 15.61 -7.97
CA PRO A 241 -15.00 16.25 -8.91
C PRO A 241 -13.58 15.78 -8.58
N HIS A 242 -12.88 15.19 -9.56
CA HIS A 242 -11.46 14.90 -9.39
C HIS A 242 -10.79 16.19 -8.92
N LEU A 243 -10.20 16.16 -7.72
CA LEU A 243 -9.17 17.12 -7.38
C LEU A 243 -8.12 16.96 -8.49
N GLN A 244 -7.83 18.03 -9.23
CA GLN A 244 -7.19 18.03 -10.55
C GLN A 244 -5.74 17.49 -10.60
N ALA A 245 -5.28 16.73 -9.62
CA ALA A 245 -3.95 16.12 -9.62
C ALA A 245 -4.02 14.65 -9.18
N PRO A 246 -3.36 13.72 -9.90
CA PRO A 246 -3.28 12.30 -9.53
C PRO A 246 -2.46 12.03 -8.25
N LEU A 247 -2.02 13.07 -7.56
CA LEU A 247 -1.31 13.08 -6.29
C LEU A 247 -1.96 14.14 -5.42
N ASN A 248 -2.78 13.70 -4.47
CA ASN A 248 -3.48 14.58 -3.56
C ASN A 248 -3.11 14.21 -2.12
N TYR A 249 -2.59 15.19 -1.38
CA TYR A 249 -2.22 15.04 0.03
C TYR A 249 -3.42 14.96 0.98
N THR A 250 -4.66 15.02 0.46
CA THR A 250 -5.89 14.90 1.26
C THR A 250 -6.61 13.55 1.13
N ASP A 251 -6.05 12.61 0.36
CA ASP A 251 -6.62 11.27 0.22
C ASP A 251 -6.40 10.41 1.47
N TRP A 252 -7.40 9.59 1.84
CA TRP A 252 -7.25 8.54 2.84
C TRP A 252 -6.39 7.41 2.30
N ARG A 253 -5.06 7.55 2.40
CA ARG A 253 -4.09 6.57 1.87
C ARG A 253 -2.93 6.40 2.82
N TYR A 254 -2.25 5.25 2.72
CA TYR A 254 -1.16 4.92 3.62
C TYR A 254 -0.07 5.99 3.61
N TYR A 255 0.28 6.50 2.42
CA TYR A 255 1.29 7.55 2.29
C TYR A 255 0.88 8.85 3.00
N THR A 256 -0.42 9.16 3.03
CA THR A 256 -0.96 10.31 3.77
C THR A 256 -0.82 10.08 5.25
N GLY A 257 -1.21 8.90 5.74
CA GLY A 257 -0.94 8.49 7.11
C GLY A 257 0.54 8.63 7.47
N THR A 258 1.44 8.14 6.61
CA THR A 258 2.89 8.20 6.81
C THR A 258 3.41 9.63 6.99
N PHE A 259 3.13 10.55 6.07
CA PHE A 259 3.64 11.92 6.23
C PHE A 259 2.93 12.71 7.33
N LEU A 260 1.68 12.37 7.69
CA LEU A 260 1.00 12.98 8.84
C LEU A 260 1.63 12.55 10.17
N VAL A 261 2.05 11.28 10.31
CA VAL A 261 2.87 10.84 11.46
C VAL A 261 4.18 11.62 11.48
N ALA A 262 4.89 11.67 10.34
CA ALA A 262 6.18 12.35 10.25
C ALA A 262 6.09 13.86 10.55
N MET A 263 4.99 14.52 10.16
CA MET A 263 4.70 15.92 10.51
C MET A 263 4.51 16.10 12.03
N LEU A 264 3.82 15.19 12.70
CA LEU A 264 3.67 15.26 14.15
C LEU A 264 4.99 14.99 14.88
N ASP A 265 5.75 13.98 14.43
CA ASP A 265 7.10 13.71 14.93
C ASP A 265 8.01 14.94 14.75
N ALA A 266 7.97 15.61 13.59
CA ALA A 266 8.71 16.85 13.33
C ALA A 266 8.32 17.98 14.28
N SER A 267 7.04 18.14 14.61
CA SER A 267 6.60 19.13 15.60
C SER A 267 7.02 18.80 17.04
N TYR A 268 7.28 17.53 17.36
CA TYR A 268 7.87 17.15 18.64
C TYR A 268 9.37 17.39 18.68
N HIS A 269 10.07 17.14 17.57
CA HIS A 269 11.53 17.28 17.46
C HIS A 269 11.97 18.74 17.31
N TYR A 270 11.25 19.54 16.50
CA TYR A 270 11.47 20.96 16.27
C TYR A 270 10.27 21.78 16.79
N PRO A 271 10.30 22.29 18.03
CA PRO A 271 9.18 23.04 18.62
C PRO A 271 8.76 24.31 17.85
N GLU A 272 9.64 24.86 17.03
CA GLU A 272 9.40 25.97 16.11
C GLU A 272 8.50 25.59 14.92
N LEU A 273 8.44 24.29 14.57
CA LEU A 273 7.59 23.76 13.51
C LEU A 273 6.26 23.25 14.11
N SER A 274 5.12 23.76 13.64
CA SER A 274 3.80 23.28 14.09
C SER A 274 2.89 22.87 12.94
N TYR A 275 2.74 21.55 12.76
CA TYR A 275 1.87 20.95 11.74
C TYR A 275 0.59 20.37 12.33
N SER A 276 0.42 20.42 13.64
CA SER A 276 -0.76 19.91 14.36
C SER A 276 -2.09 20.42 13.79
N THR A 277 -2.14 21.69 13.39
CA THR A 277 -3.32 22.30 12.73
C THR A 277 -3.64 21.65 11.40
N HIS A 278 -2.63 21.39 10.56
CA HIS A 278 -2.81 20.73 9.28
C HIS A 278 -3.32 19.29 9.47
N VAL A 279 -2.71 18.54 10.38
CA VAL A 279 -3.15 17.17 10.69
C VAL A 279 -4.58 17.16 11.27
N ALA A 280 -4.92 18.12 12.13
CA ALA A 280 -6.28 18.30 12.63
C ALA A 280 -7.26 18.58 11.49
N ASN A 281 -6.93 19.47 10.55
CA ASN A 281 -7.76 19.78 9.40
C ASN A 281 -8.02 18.55 8.51
N PHE A 282 -7.02 17.69 8.34
CA PHE A 282 -7.19 16.41 7.63
C PHE A 282 -8.25 15.53 8.31
N PHE A 283 -8.11 15.24 9.61
CA PHE A 283 -9.09 14.38 10.30
C PHE A 283 -10.47 15.04 10.44
N ASP A 284 -10.53 16.36 10.64
CA ASP A 284 -11.76 17.13 10.62
C ASP A 284 -12.48 17.01 9.28
N PHE A 285 -11.74 17.06 8.17
CA PHE A 285 -12.29 16.88 6.84
C PHE A 285 -12.98 15.51 6.69
N PHE A 286 -12.36 14.42 7.16
CA PHE A 286 -13.01 13.11 7.14
C PHE A 286 -14.20 13.03 8.11
N THR A 287 -14.06 13.55 9.32
CA THR A 287 -15.11 13.57 10.35
C THR A 287 -16.38 14.25 9.87
N LYS A 288 -16.24 15.40 9.21
CA LYS A 288 -17.37 16.21 8.73
C LYS A 288 -18.11 15.55 7.57
N ASN A 289 -17.40 14.77 6.74
CA ASN A 289 -17.93 14.30 5.46
C ASN A 289 -18.27 12.80 5.42
N ILE A 290 -17.80 11.99 6.38
CA ILE A 290 -18.04 10.55 6.39
C ILE A 290 -19.52 10.16 6.40
N GLY A 291 -20.36 10.85 7.18
CA GLY A 291 -21.79 10.55 7.26
C GLY A 291 -22.50 10.75 5.92
N PRO A 292 -22.44 11.97 5.33
CA PRO A 292 -22.99 12.24 4.00
C PRO A 292 -22.46 11.30 2.91
N ILE A 293 -21.16 11.03 2.89
CA ILE A 293 -20.54 10.14 1.89
C ILE A 293 -21.00 8.69 2.06
N SER A 294 -21.13 8.21 3.31
CA SER A 294 -21.63 6.86 3.59
C SER A 294 -23.07 6.68 3.07
N GLN A 295 -23.93 7.68 3.29
CA GLN A 295 -25.31 7.66 2.79
C GLN A 295 -25.34 7.62 1.26
N GLN A 296 -24.52 8.43 0.58
CA GLN A 296 -24.42 8.41 -0.88
C GLN A 296 -23.85 7.09 -1.41
N ASN A 297 -22.84 6.51 -0.75
CA ASN A 297 -22.29 5.21 -1.13
C ASN A 297 -23.38 4.13 -1.07
N ALA A 298 -24.23 4.15 -0.02
CA ALA A 298 -25.34 3.22 0.11
C ALA A 298 -26.39 3.38 -1.01
N THR A 299 -26.67 4.61 -1.46
CA THR A 299 -27.65 4.87 -2.53
C THR A 299 -27.07 4.67 -3.93
N SER A 300 -25.78 4.97 -4.14
CA SER A 300 -25.17 5.03 -5.49
C SER A 300 -24.33 3.82 -5.85
N GLY A 301 -23.84 3.03 -4.88
CA GLY A 301 -22.93 1.90 -5.13
C GLY A 301 -21.52 2.30 -5.60
N ARG A 302 -21.13 3.59 -5.55
CA ARG A 302 -19.82 4.07 -6.00
C ARG A 302 -18.89 4.31 -4.82
N LEU A 303 -17.65 3.84 -4.94
CA LEU A 303 -16.53 4.17 -4.06
C LEU A 303 -15.48 4.91 -4.89
N ASP A 304 -15.53 6.24 -4.87
CA ASP A 304 -14.55 7.05 -5.58
C ASP A 304 -14.15 8.31 -4.80
N GLY A 305 -12.91 8.78 -5.02
CA GLY A 305 -12.34 9.96 -4.36
C GLY A 305 -11.64 9.68 -3.02
N PRO A 306 -11.41 10.72 -2.18
CA PRO A 306 -10.47 10.66 -1.05
C PRO A 306 -10.90 9.70 0.08
N PHE A 307 -12.14 9.21 0.08
CA PHE A 307 -12.69 8.31 1.12
C PHE A 307 -12.65 6.83 0.73
N THR A 308 -12.17 6.51 -0.47
CA THR A 308 -12.24 5.16 -1.03
C THR A 308 -11.65 4.10 -0.09
N LEU A 309 -10.42 4.29 0.37
CA LEU A 309 -9.74 3.28 1.18
C LEU A 309 -10.27 3.23 2.61
N TYR A 310 -10.79 4.35 3.13
CA TYR A 310 -11.48 4.39 4.41
C TYR A 310 -12.63 3.36 4.44
N TYR A 311 -13.40 3.27 3.36
CA TYR A 311 -14.52 2.31 3.25
C TYR A 311 -14.10 0.92 2.78
N ARG A 312 -13.02 0.80 1.99
CA ARG A 312 -12.50 -0.51 1.56
C ARG A 312 -12.10 -1.34 2.79
N PHE A 313 -11.26 -0.78 3.67
CA PHE A 313 -10.89 -1.35 4.97
C PHE A 313 -10.59 -2.88 4.95
N THR A 314 -9.90 -3.34 3.90
CA THR A 314 -9.62 -4.78 3.69
C THR A 314 -8.14 -5.12 3.69
N MET A 315 -7.28 -4.16 3.35
CA MET A 315 -5.82 -4.32 3.30
C MET A 315 -5.15 -3.42 4.32
N LEU A 316 -3.94 -3.77 4.75
CA LEU A 316 -3.18 -2.96 5.70
C LEU A 316 -2.96 -1.52 5.18
N ASP A 317 -2.81 -1.34 3.86
CA ASP A 317 -2.71 -0.03 3.19
C ASP A 317 -3.94 0.88 3.40
N ASP A 318 -5.09 0.31 3.76
CA ASP A 318 -6.35 1.05 3.94
C ASP A 318 -6.40 1.82 5.25
N PHE A 319 -5.70 1.32 6.28
CA PHE A 319 -5.92 1.78 7.63
C PHE A 319 -4.66 1.87 8.49
N GLY A 320 -3.57 1.15 8.19
CA GLY A 320 -2.42 1.02 9.09
C GLY A 320 -1.77 2.36 9.45
N PRO A 321 -1.02 2.99 8.52
CA PRO A 321 -0.42 4.29 8.77
C PRO A 321 -1.43 5.41 9.07
N GLN A 322 -2.65 5.34 8.52
CA GLN A 322 -3.71 6.32 8.77
C GLN A 322 -4.22 6.25 10.21
N ALA A 323 -4.41 5.04 10.77
CA ALA A 323 -4.78 4.84 12.15
C ALA A 323 -3.64 5.22 13.11
N ALA A 324 -2.38 4.99 12.72
CA ALA A 324 -1.23 5.50 13.47
C ALA A 324 -1.23 7.03 13.54
N ALA A 325 -1.41 7.71 12.40
CA ALA A 325 -1.53 9.16 12.33
C ALA A 325 -2.70 9.70 13.18
N LEU A 326 -3.84 9.00 13.16
CA LEU A 326 -5.00 9.36 13.97
C LEU A 326 -4.72 9.22 15.47
N LEU A 327 -4.07 8.14 15.88
CA LEU A 327 -3.65 7.95 17.26
C LEU A 327 -2.70 9.06 17.71
N GLU A 328 -1.68 9.38 16.91
CA GLU A 328 -0.74 10.47 17.17
C GLU A 328 -1.47 11.81 17.30
N HIS A 329 -2.41 12.10 16.40
CA HIS A 329 -3.23 13.31 16.45
C HIS A 329 -4.05 13.38 17.74
N LEU A 330 -4.75 12.31 18.11
CA LEU A 330 -5.54 12.26 19.35
C LEU A 330 -4.63 12.41 20.59
N TRP A 331 -3.47 11.78 20.58
CA TRP A 331 -2.48 11.87 21.64
C TRP A 331 -2.01 13.32 21.84
N ALA A 332 -1.63 14.00 20.76
CA ALA A 332 -1.24 15.41 20.78
C ALA A 332 -2.39 16.30 21.28
N LYS A 333 -3.59 16.12 20.72
CA LYS A 333 -4.80 16.89 21.06
C LYS A 333 -5.18 16.78 22.54
N HIS A 334 -4.98 15.61 23.13
CA HIS A 334 -5.28 15.32 24.53
C HIS A 334 -4.05 15.40 25.45
N GLN A 335 -2.95 16.02 25.00
CA GLN A 335 -1.74 16.26 25.80
C GLN A 335 -1.18 14.97 26.44
N GLY A 336 -1.30 13.84 25.74
CA GLY A 336 -0.86 12.54 26.22
C GLY A 336 -1.72 11.90 27.32
N ASP A 337 -2.91 12.45 27.62
CA ASP A 337 -3.87 11.78 28.50
C ASP A 337 -4.50 10.58 27.78
N ARG A 338 -4.00 9.38 28.12
CA ARG A 338 -4.48 8.12 27.59
C ARG A 338 -5.99 7.92 27.76
N ASN A 339 -6.57 8.29 28.90
CA ASN A 339 -8.00 8.08 29.14
C ASN A 339 -8.85 9.01 28.24
N ALA A 340 -8.40 10.26 28.06
CA ALA A 340 -9.05 11.19 27.15
C ALA A 340 -8.94 10.74 25.70
N VAL A 341 -7.78 10.20 25.28
CA VAL A 341 -7.60 9.59 23.96
C VAL A 341 -8.57 8.43 23.74
N GLN A 342 -8.63 7.49 24.69
CA GLN A 342 -9.44 6.27 24.55
C GLN A 342 -10.95 6.54 24.54
N THR A 343 -11.38 7.67 25.10
CA THR A 343 -12.79 8.10 25.13
C THR A 343 -13.16 9.03 23.97
N ALA A 344 -12.18 9.50 23.18
CA ALA A 344 -12.43 10.33 22.02
C ALA A 344 -13.25 9.58 20.95
N PRO A 345 -14.26 10.21 20.32
CA PRO A 345 -15.14 9.54 19.36
C PRO A 345 -14.41 8.81 18.21
N TRP A 346 -13.33 9.40 17.69
CA TRP A 346 -12.55 8.85 16.58
C TRP A 346 -11.60 7.72 17.00
N PHE A 347 -11.32 7.54 18.29
CA PHE A 347 -10.46 6.45 18.77
C PHE A 347 -11.02 5.06 18.42
N ARG A 348 -12.35 4.96 18.23
CA ARG A 348 -13.00 3.72 17.76
C ARG A 348 -12.44 3.23 16.42
N TYR A 349 -11.99 4.13 15.55
CA TYR A 349 -11.35 3.75 14.29
C TYR A 349 -9.99 3.09 14.53
N VAL A 350 -9.19 3.62 15.48
CA VAL A 350 -7.91 3.03 15.89
C VAL A 350 -8.13 1.63 16.45
N GLU A 351 -9.08 1.45 17.37
CA GLU A 351 -9.40 0.13 17.94
C GLU A 351 -9.93 -0.86 16.87
N ARG A 352 -10.80 -0.42 15.96
CA ARG A 352 -11.26 -1.25 14.85
C ARG A 352 -10.10 -1.67 13.94
N SER A 353 -9.16 -0.77 13.67
CA SER A 353 -7.97 -1.05 12.86
C SER A 353 -7.07 -2.09 13.52
N LEU A 354 -6.84 -1.98 14.83
CA LEU A 354 -6.10 -2.98 15.61
C LEU A 354 -6.82 -4.33 15.64
N GLU A 355 -8.14 -4.34 15.77
CA GLU A 355 -8.93 -5.56 15.73
C GLU A 355 -8.83 -6.28 14.38
N VAL A 356 -9.02 -5.54 13.28
CA VAL A 356 -8.92 -6.09 11.92
C VAL A 356 -7.50 -6.61 11.65
N LEU A 357 -6.47 -5.85 12.01
CA LEU A 357 -5.08 -6.26 11.89
C LEU A 357 -4.82 -7.60 12.60
N LYS A 358 -5.33 -7.77 13.82
CA LYS A 358 -5.09 -8.97 14.63
C LYS A 358 -5.94 -10.17 14.22
N LYS A 359 -7.16 -9.97 13.74
CA LYS A 359 -8.15 -11.05 13.58
C LYS A 359 -8.57 -11.34 12.13
N GLU A 360 -8.51 -10.34 11.26
CA GLU A 360 -9.16 -10.41 9.93
C GLU A 360 -8.17 -10.30 8.77
N VAL A 361 -6.98 -9.73 8.99
CA VAL A 361 -5.91 -9.71 7.98
C VAL A 361 -5.40 -11.13 7.74
N VAL A 362 -5.16 -11.42 6.47
CA VAL A 362 -4.71 -12.74 6.00
C VAL A 362 -3.33 -13.06 6.55
N ARG A 363 -3.13 -14.32 6.94
CA ARG A 363 -1.89 -14.81 7.56
C ARG A 363 -1.50 -16.19 7.04
N LEU A 364 -0.21 -16.46 7.05
CA LEU A 364 0.36 -17.80 6.88
C LEU A 364 0.07 -18.69 8.10
N PRO A 365 0.25 -20.02 8.00
CA PRO A 365 0.02 -20.94 9.13
C PRO A 365 0.87 -20.66 10.37
N ASP A 366 2.03 -20.02 10.22
CA ASP A 366 2.91 -19.59 11.30
C ASP A 366 2.56 -18.20 11.87
N ASN A 367 1.40 -17.67 11.49
CA ASN A 367 0.86 -16.36 11.90
C ASN A 367 1.51 -15.13 11.22
N THR A 368 2.40 -15.31 10.25
CA THR A 368 2.98 -14.20 9.45
C THR A 368 1.92 -13.51 8.61
N LEU A 369 1.87 -12.17 8.64
CA LEU A 369 0.97 -11.38 7.78
C LEU A 369 1.25 -11.66 6.28
N ALA A 370 0.19 -11.79 5.50
CA ALA A 370 0.28 -12.09 4.08
C ALA A 370 -0.86 -11.46 3.28
N ARG A 371 -0.70 -11.43 1.96
CA ARG A 371 -1.74 -11.05 0.98
C ARG A 371 -2.14 -12.25 0.14
N VAL A 372 -3.32 -12.16 -0.46
CA VAL A 372 -3.87 -13.15 -1.42
C VAL A 372 -3.50 -12.82 -2.88
N THR A 373 -2.57 -11.89 -3.05
CA THR A 373 -2.09 -11.40 -4.35
C THR A 373 -0.59 -11.14 -4.29
N PRO A 374 0.15 -11.31 -5.40
CA PRO A 374 -0.34 -11.79 -6.70
C PRO A 374 -0.47 -13.32 -6.78
N ASP A 375 0.05 -14.06 -5.79
CA ASP A 375 -0.01 -15.52 -5.72
C ASP A 375 -0.94 -15.99 -4.57
N LEU A 376 -1.06 -17.32 -4.36
CA LEU A 376 -1.91 -17.99 -3.38
C LEU A 376 -1.91 -17.29 -2.01
N LEU A 377 -0.73 -17.21 -1.39
CA LEU A 377 -0.41 -16.32 -0.28
C LEU A 377 0.96 -15.71 -0.56
N THR A 378 1.10 -14.42 -0.32
CA THR A 378 2.34 -13.67 -0.57
C THR A 378 2.70 -12.85 0.66
N VAL A 379 3.91 -13.00 1.17
CA VAL A 379 4.47 -12.07 2.16
C VAL A 379 5.09 -10.91 1.38
N GLN A 380 4.61 -9.69 1.58
CA GLN A 380 5.13 -8.49 0.90
C GLN A 380 5.85 -7.60 1.91
N SER A 381 7.09 -7.21 1.63
CA SER A 381 7.91 -6.37 2.53
C SER A 381 7.19 -5.15 3.08
N ASP A 382 6.37 -4.47 2.27
CA ASP A 382 5.57 -3.31 2.64
C ASP A 382 4.66 -3.57 3.85
N ASP A 383 4.07 -4.77 3.97
CA ASP A 383 3.12 -5.11 5.02
C ASP A 383 3.70 -5.02 6.42
N LEU A 384 5.03 -5.21 6.56
CA LEU A 384 5.69 -5.03 7.85
C LEU A 384 5.54 -3.59 8.31
N PHE A 385 5.73 -2.61 7.42
CA PHE A 385 5.52 -1.20 7.75
C PHE A 385 4.05 -0.87 7.97
N MET A 386 3.16 -1.31 7.08
CA MET A 386 1.74 -0.98 7.16
C MET A 386 1.11 -1.45 8.47
N ALA A 387 1.49 -2.63 8.97
CA ALA A 387 1.06 -3.12 10.27
C ALA A 387 1.91 -2.56 11.42
N GLY A 388 3.23 -2.58 11.26
CA GLY A 388 4.21 -2.33 12.33
C GLY A 388 4.09 -0.94 12.93
N ILE A 389 3.90 0.10 12.11
CA ILE A 389 3.81 1.47 12.62
C ILE A 389 2.63 1.65 13.57
N LEU A 390 1.46 1.08 13.24
CA LEU A 390 0.28 1.11 14.10
C LEU A 390 0.51 0.30 15.37
N LEU A 391 1.05 -0.93 15.24
CA LEU A 391 1.32 -1.81 16.38
C LEU A 391 2.29 -1.16 17.38
N ILE A 392 3.38 -0.58 16.90
CA ILE A 392 4.42 0.04 17.73
C ILE A 392 3.86 1.30 18.42
N ARG A 393 3.30 2.24 17.66
CA ARG A 393 2.80 3.51 18.23
C ARG A 393 1.63 3.28 19.20
N ALA A 394 0.71 2.37 18.88
CA ALA A 394 -0.38 1.99 19.77
C ALA A 394 0.10 1.22 21.00
N GLY A 395 1.01 0.25 20.81
CA GLY A 395 1.58 -0.54 21.90
C GLY A 395 2.25 0.34 22.95
N THR A 396 3.05 1.31 22.51
CA THR A 396 3.75 2.24 23.39
C THR A 396 2.79 3.22 24.09
N LYS A 397 1.99 3.99 23.34
CA LYS A 397 1.16 5.06 23.93
C LYS A 397 0.00 4.55 24.77
N LEU A 398 -0.62 3.45 24.34
CA LEU A 398 -1.74 2.87 25.07
C LEU A 398 -1.26 1.93 26.20
N GLN A 399 0.04 1.64 26.26
CA GLN A 399 0.65 0.65 27.17
C GLN A 399 0.04 -0.74 26.99
N ARG A 400 0.04 -1.19 25.73
CA ARG A 400 -0.50 -2.47 25.28
C ARG A 400 0.64 -3.36 24.78
N PRO A 401 1.38 -4.02 25.70
CA PRO A 401 2.59 -4.77 25.36
C PRO A 401 2.32 -5.90 24.35
N GLU A 402 1.10 -6.44 24.30
CA GLU A 402 0.73 -7.45 23.32
C GLU A 402 0.79 -6.97 21.86
N LEU A 403 0.76 -5.65 21.63
CA LEU A 403 0.94 -5.08 20.29
C LEU A 403 2.42 -4.97 19.93
N ILE A 404 3.29 -4.71 20.91
CA ILE A 404 4.74 -4.72 20.73
C ILE A 404 5.21 -6.15 20.45
N GLU A 405 4.71 -7.14 21.19
CA GLU A 405 5.00 -8.56 20.93
C GLU A 405 4.59 -9.01 19.51
N GLU A 406 3.43 -8.56 19.02
CA GLU A 406 3.00 -8.81 17.65
C GLU A 406 3.99 -8.18 16.65
N ALA A 407 4.42 -6.93 16.88
CA ALA A 407 5.41 -6.27 16.01
C ALA A 407 6.76 -7.01 16.02
N VAL A 408 7.22 -7.50 17.18
CA VAL A 408 8.42 -8.35 17.30
C VAL A 408 8.26 -9.62 16.46
N GLN A 409 7.15 -10.35 16.62
CA GLN A 409 6.94 -11.60 15.88
C GLN A 409 6.85 -11.38 14.37
N GLN A 410 6.13 -10.35 13.92
CA GLN A 410 6.06 -10.04 12.49
C GLN A 410 7.43 -9.65 11.93
N THR A 411 8.20 -8.83 12.64
CA THR A 411 9.55 -8.42 12.19
C THR A 411 10.49 -9.63 12.03
N LEU A 412 10.48 -10.56 12.99
CA LEU A 412 11.28 -11.78 12.91
C LEU A 412 10.80 -12.72 11.80
N SER A 413 9.49 -12.84 11.60
CA SER A 413 8.94 -13.76 10.59
C SER A 413 9.17 -13.25 9.18
N PHE A 414 8.99 -11.95 8.93
CA PHE A 414 9.29 -11.33 7.64
C PHE A 414 10.77 -11.50 7.27
N HIS A 415 11.68 -11.40 8.25
CA HIS A 415 13.09 -11.72 8.03
C HIS A 415 13.27 -13.14 7.51
N ASN A 416 12.60 -14.13 8.09
CA ASN A 416 12.74 -15.53 7.65
C ASN A 416 12.29 -15.78 6.21
N TYR A 417 11.28 -15.05 5.72
CA TYR A 417 10.75 -15.23 4.36
C TYR A 417 11.48 -14.41 3.30
N LEU A 418 11.89 -13.19 3.64
CA LEU A 418 12.36 -12.21 2.65
C LEU A 418 13.88 -12.10 2.59
N PHE A 419 14.60 -12.50 3.66
CA PHE A 419 16.05 -12.34 3.71
C PHE A 419 16.74 -13.30 2.76
N ASN A 420 17.69 -12.78 1.99
CA ASN A 420 18.62 -13.59 1.24
C ASN A 420 20.00 -13.51 1.90
N ALA A 421 20.49 -14.65 2.38
CA ALA A 421 21.77 -14.73 3.08
C ALA A 421 22.98 -14.49 2.16
N ASP A 422 22.84 -14.70 0.84
CA ASP A 422 23.95 -14.61 -0.12
C ASP A 422 24.40 -13.16 -0.34
N ASN A 423 23.45 -12.22 -0.40
CA ASN A 423 23.71 -10.79 -0.57
C ASN A 423 23.33 -9.95 0.66
N GLN A 424 22.76 -10.57 1.70
CA GLN A 424 22.28 -9.93 2.92
C GLN A 424 21.22 -8.84 2.67
N LEU A 425 20.41 -8.99 1.63
CA LEU A 425 19.31 -8.09 1.29
C LEU A 425 17.95 -8.77 1.47
N TYR A 426 16.88 -7.97 1.49
CA TYR A 426 15.51 -8.49 1.43
C TYR A 426 14.99 -8.42 0.01
N HIS A 427 14.33 -9.50 -0.43
CA HIS A 427 13.49 -9.47 -1.62
C HIS A 427 12.17 -8.75 -1.34
N HIS A 428 11.56 -8.16 -2.37
CA HIS A 428 10.28 -7.46 -2.24
C HIS A 428 9.18 -8.36 -1.69
N ALA A 429 9.11 -9.62 -2.14
CA ALA A 429 8.09 -10.56 -1.71
C ALA A 429 8.54 -12.02 -1.66
N TYR A 430 7.76 -12.84 -0.98
CA TYR A 430 7.85 -14.30 -0.96
C TYR A 430 6.51 -14.91 -1.38
N PHE A 431 6.54 -15.78 -2.38
CA PHE A 431 5.38 -16.48 -2.93
C PHE A 431 5.28 -17.88 -2.33
N THR A 432 4.14 -18.20 -1.72
CA THR A 432 3.94 -19.52 -1.10
C THR A 432 3.53 -20.61 -2.09
N GLY A 433 3.06 -20.27 -3.29
CA GLY A 433 2.63 -21.24 -4.29
C GLY A 433 3.80 -22.06 -4.83
N ASP A 434 4.94 -21.42 -5.07
CA ASP A 434 6.17 -22.05 -5.56
C ASP A 434 7.32 -22.04 -4.54
N HIS A 435 7.10 -21.44 -3.37
CA HIS A 435 8.09 -21.28 -2.30
C HIS A 435 9.33 -20.47 -2.72
N THR A 436 9.14 -19.47 -3.58
CA THR A 436 10.22 -18.62 -4.09
C THR A 436 10.14 -17.17 -3.59
N GLN A 437 11.29 -16.49 -3.63
CA GLN A 437 11.36 -15.05 -3.44
C GLN A 437 11.18 -14.34 -4.78
N SER A 438 10.67 -13.10 -4.75
CA SER A 438 10.52 -12.24 -5.93
C SER A 438 11.86 -11.98 -6.63
N CYS A 439 11.82 -11.45 -7.85
CA CYS A 439 13.02 -11.28 -8.66
C CYS A 439 14.01 -10.19 -8.18
N CYS A 440 13.66 -9.35 -7.20
CA CYS A 440 14.43 -8.14 -6.89
C CYS A 440 14.47 -7.76 -5.41
N ASN A 441 15.62 -7.21 -5.03
CA ASN A 441 15.83 -6.45 -3.79
C ASN A 441 15.37 -4.99 -4.01
N TRP A 442 14.06 -4.78 -4.10
CA TRP A 442 13.47 -3.47 -4.40
C TRP A 442 13.69 -2.47 -3.24
N GLY A 443 14.35 -1.35 -3.52
CA GLY A 443 14.87 -0.43 -2.50
C GLY A 443 13.82 0.05 -1.49
N ARG A 444 12.66 0.53 -1.94
CA ARG A 444 11.63 1.02 -1.00
C ARG A 444 11.01 -0.11 -0.16
N GLY A 445 10.82 -1.30 -0.71
CA GLY A 445 10.34 -2.45 0.05
C GLY A 445 11.29 -2.78 1.21
N VAL A 446 12.60 -2.80 0.94
CA VAL A 446 13.64 -2.94 1.98
C VAL A 446 13.61 -1.78 2.98
N GLY A 447 13.45 -0.54 2.47
CA GLY A 447 13.36 0.66 3.29
C GLY A 447 12.23 0.62 4.31
N TRP A 448 11.05 0.13 3.93
CA TRP A 448 9.91 -0.04 4.85
C TRP A 448 10.23 -0.97 6.01
N MET A 449 10.93 -2.07 5.73
CA MET A 449 11.36 -2.98 6.79
C MET A 449 12.40 -2.32 7.71
N MET A 450 13.33 -1.54 7.16
CA MET A 450 14.34 -0.82 7.93
C MET A 450 13.74 0.22 8.87
N LEU A 451 12.69 0.93 8.44
CA LEU A 451 11.96 1.83 9.34
C LEU A 451 11.36 1.09 10.53
N ILE A 452 10.75 -0.08 10.31
CA ILE A 452 10.16 -0.85 11.42
C ILE A 452 11.20 -1.43 12.36
N TYR A 453 12.35 -1.89 11.85
CA TYR A 453 13.45 -2.27 12.74
C TYR A 453 13.84 -1.12 13.67
N ALA A 454 13.99 0.08 13.12
CA ALA A 454 14.45 1.22 13.89
C ALA A 454 13.38 1.72 14.89
N GLU A 455 12.13 1.85 14.46
CA GLU A 455 10.98 2.16 15.33
C GLU A 455 10.81 1.15 16.47
N LEU A 456 10.94 -0.14 16.17
CA LEU A 456 10.76 -1.20 17.15
C LEU A 456 11.91 -1.21 18.17
N LEU A 457 13.15 -1.14 17.70
CA LEU A 457 14.34 -1.18 18.58
C LEU A 457 14.46 0.05 19.50
N GLU A 458 13.90 1.19 19.09
CA GLU A 458 13.80 2.42 19.91
C GLU A 458 12.88 2.26 21.13
N VAL A 459 11.80 1.48 21.01
CA VAL A 459 10.81 1.30 22.09
C VAL A 459 10.96 -0.01 22.84
N LEU A 460 11.70 -0.97 22.29
CA LEU A 460 11.82 -2.31 22.87
C LEU A 460 12.75 -2.28 24.11
N PRO A 461 12.31 -2.84 25.26
CA PRO A 461 13.15 -2.92 26.45
C PRO A 461 14.50 -3.61 26.20
N GLU A 462 15.58 -3.10 26.81
CA GLU A 462 16.94 -3.62 26.60
C GLU A 462 17.10 -5.12 26.95
N ASP A 463 16.32 -5.59 27.94
CA ASP A 463 16.29 -6.96 28.45
C ASP A 463 15.26 -7.86 27.74
N HIS A 464 14.57 -7.36 26.72
CA HIS A 464 13.59 -8.13 25.96
C HIS A 464 14.25 -9.33 25.26
N LEU A 465 13.67 -10.52 25.42
CA LEU A 465 14.26 -11.80 25.01
C LEU A 465 14.68 -11.85 23.53
N GLN A 466 13.88 -11.26 22.65
CA GLN A 466 14.10 -11.23 21.20
C GLN A 466 14.98 -10.07 20.72
N ARG A 467 15.35 -9.11 21.58
CA ARG A 467 16.07 -7.90 21.17
C ARG A 467 17.40 -8.19 20.51
N GLN A 468 18.16 -9.16 21.04
CA GLN A 468 19.43 -9.57 20.45
C GLN A 468 19.28 -10.17 19.05
N GLN A 469 18.21 -10.94 18.82
CA GLN A 469 17.93 -11.49 17.49
C GLN A 469 17.51 -10.38 16.52
N LEU A 470 16.69 -9.41 16.95
CA LEU A 470 16.32 -8.25 16.14
C LEU A 470 17.54 -7.40 15.77
N LEU A 471 18.43 -7.12 16.74
CA LEU A 471 19.69 -6.42 16.47
C LEU A 471 20.58 -7.18 15.49
N LYS A 472 20.67 -8.52 15.62
CA LYS A 472 21.42 -9.36 14.68
C LYS A 472 20.85 -9.24 13.27
N ASN A 473 19.53 -9.33 13.12
CA ASN A 473 18.86 -9.21 11.82
C ASN A 473 19.05 -7.81 11.23
N PHE A 474 18.84 -6.77 12.03
CA PHE A 474 19.07 -5.37 11.66
C PHE A 474 20.49 -5.14 11.15
N ARG A 475 21.51 -5.59 11.90
CA ARG A 475 22.91 -5.49 11.49
C ARG A 475 23.19 -6.22 10.17
N ALA A 476 22.59 -7.39 9.97
CA ALA A 476 22.78 -8.18 8.75
C ALA A 476 22.24 -7.45 7.51
N ILE A 477 20.99 -6.95 7.58
CA ILE A 477 20.45 -6.16 6.47
C ILE A 477 21.19 -4.82 6.29
N SER A 478 21.59 -4.15 7.39
CA SER A 478 22.38 -2.92 7.30
C SER A 478 23.72 -3.14 6.59
N ALA A 479 24.38 -4.29 6.81
CA ALA A 479 25.61 -4.64 6.10
C ALA A 479 25.38 -4.81 4.59
N GLY A 480 24.31 -5.50 4.19
CA GLY A 480 23.92 -5.64 2.78
C GLY A 480 23.64 -4.29 2.12
N ILE A 481 22.86 -3.43 2.77
CA ILE A 481 22.55 -2.08 2.30
C ILE A 481 23.83 -1.23 2.18
N LEU A 482 24.69 -1.25 3.19
CA LEU A 482 25.94 -0.49 3.20
C LEU A 482 26.85 -0.88 2.01
N ALA A 483 26.92 -2.17 1.68
CA ALA A 483 27.77 -2.69 0.61
C ALA A 483 27.35 -2.20 -0.80
N VAL A 484 26.11 -1.75 -0.97
CA VAL A 484 25.53 -1.34 -2.26
C VAL A 484 25.14 0.13 -2.31
N GLN A 485 25.67 0.96 -1.39
CA GLN A 485 25.50 2.41 -1.48
C GLN A 485 26.19 2.95 -2.74
N GLY A 486 25.47 3.78 -3.51
CA GLY A 486 25.97 4.43 -4.70
C GLY A 486 27.12 5.40 -4.44
N GLU A 487 27.85 5.77 -5.49
CA GLU A 487 28.97 6.70 -5.40
C GLU A 487 28.54 8.10 -4.94
N ASP A 488 27.32 8.51 -5.31
CA ASP A 488 26.73 9.80 -4.92
C ASP A 488 26.11 9.80 -3.51
N GLY A 489 26.08 8.64 -2.84
CA GLY A 489 25.48 8.46 -1.51
C GLY A 489 24.03 7.96 -1.53
N CYS A 490 23.35 7.98 -2.68
CA CYS A 490 22.02 7.40 -2.83
C CYS A 490 22.07 5.87 -2.95
N TRP A 491 20.91 5.23 -2.82
CA TRP A 491 20.71 3.83 -3.18
C TRP A 491 19.86 3.69 -4.44
N HIS A 492 20.14 2.64 -5.20
CA HIS A 492 19.47 2.32 -6.45
C HIS A 492 18.07 1.73 -6.23
N GLN A 493 17.18 1.89 -7.21
CA GLN A 493 15.83 1.32 -7.23
C GLN A 493 15.83 -0.20 -7.02
N ILE A 494 16.77 -0.90 -7.65
CA ILE A 494 17.13 -2.28 -7.31
C ILE A 494 18.50 -2.22 -6.64
N LEU A 495 18.57 -2.61 -5.37
CA LEU A 495 19.71 -2.30 -4.52
C LEU A 495 21.03 -2.85 -5.05
N ASP A 496 21.01 -4.06 -5.60
CA ASP A 496 22.19 -4.76 -6.13
C ASP A 496 22.36 -4.62 -7.65
N ASP A 497 21.64 -3.70 -8.30
CA ASP A 497 21.85 -3.34 -9.71
C ASP A 497 22.17 -1.84 -9.88
N PRO A 498 23.47 -1.48 -10.03
CA PRO A 498 23.90 -0.10 -10.17
C PRO A 498 23.50 0.54 -11.51
N ASN A 499 22.92 -0.23 -12.45
CA ASN A 499 22.41 0.33 -13.71
C ASN A 499 21.00 0.93 -13.56
N THR A 500 20.32 0.70 -12.42
CA THR A 500 19.01 1.29 -12.16
C THR A 500 19.13 2.71 -11.61
N TYR A 501 18.08 3.51 -11.70
CA TYR A 501 18.11 4.90 -11.21
C TYR A 501 18.18 4.94 -9.67
N TYR A 502 18.74 6.02 -9.12
CA TYR A 502 18.71 6.28 -7.68
C TYR A 502 17.30 6.58 -7.19
N GLU A 503 16.94 6.04 -6.03
CA GLU A 503 15.59 6.13 -5.47
C GLU A 503 15.59 6.86 -4.12
N THR A 504 14.89 7.99 -4.08
CA THR A 504 14.94 8.94 -2.97
C THR A 504 14.23 8.41 -1.72
N SER A 505 13.11 7.68 -1.86
CA SER A 505 12.38 7.20 -0.68
C SER A 505 13.12 6.10 0.10
N ALA A 506 13.73 5.15 -0.61
CA ALA A 506 14.58 4.10 -0.06
C ALA A 506 15.80 4.72 0.63
N THR A 507 16.48 5.64 -0.06
CA THR A 507 17.63 6.37 0.49
C THR A 507 17.26 7.06 1.82
N ALA A 508 16.12 7.75 1.89
CA ALA A 508 15.66 8.38 3.12
C ALA A 508 15.42 7.38 4.26
N MET A 509 14.80 6.23 3.98
CA MET A 509 14.56 5.19 4.98
C MET A 509 15.86 4.56 5.50
N PHE A 510 16.84 4.35 4.61
CA PHE A 510 18.16 3.84 5.01
C PHE A 510 18.93 4.85 5.85
N VAL A 511 18.90 6.14 5.48
CA VAL A 511 19.50 7.22 6.28
C VAL A 511 18.88 7.27 7.67
N ARG A 512 17.55 7.26 7.79
CA ARG A 512 16.83 7.20 9.08
C ARG A 512 17.30 6.03 9.92
N ALA A 513 17.34 4.82 9.35
CA ALA A 513 17.68 3.61 10.08
C ALA A 513 19.17 3.54 10.46
N PHE A 514 20.07 3.97 9.58
CA PHE A 514 21.50 4.02 9.87
C PHE A 514 21.81 5.05 10.95
N ALA A 515 21.23 6.25 10.86
CA ALA A 515 21.40 7.28 11.88
C ALA A 515 20.87 6.81 13.25
N ALA A 516 19.68 6.20 13.31
CA ALA A 516 19.17 5.61 14.55
C ALA A 516 20.12 4.53 15.12
N GLY A 517 20.65 3.65 14.27
CA GLY A 517 21.60 2.63 14.69
C GLY A 517 22.92 3.18 15.21
N VAL A 518 23.39 4.32 14.68
CA VAL A 518 24.56 5.03 15.21
C VAL A 518 24.23 5.69 16.55
N THR A 519 23.16 6.49 16.61
CA THR A 519 22.73 7.22 17.81
C THR A 519 22.50 6.31 19.01
N HIS A 520 21.92 5.12 18.80
CA HIS A 520 21.63 4.18 19.86
C HIS A 520 22.69 3.09 20.07
N GLY A 521 23.84 3.16 19.37
CA GLY A 521 24.93 2.19 19.53
C GLY A 521 24.54 0.76 19.12
N TRP A 522 23.68 0.61 18.13
CA TRP A 522 23.25 -0.71 17.65
C TRP A 522 24.31 -1.38 16.80
N TYR A 523 25.29 -0.67 16.25
CA TYR A 523 26.39 -1.27 15.51
C TYR A 523 27.59 -1.62 16.41
N PRO A 524 28.40 -2.63 16.07
CA PRO A 524 29.69 -2.83 16.70
C PRO A 524 30.57 -1.58 16.58
N GLU A 525 31.39 -1.31 17.60
CA GLU A 525 32.20 -0.08 17.68
C GLU A 525 33.08 0.13 16.44
N GLN A 526 33.68 -0.94 15.91
CA GLN A 526 34.55 -0.87 14.73
C GLN A 526 33.81 -0.51 13.43
N ASP A 527 32.48 -0.69 13.38
CA ASP A 527 31.67 -0.43 12.18
C ASP A 527 30.93 0.92 12.26
N LEU A 528 30.88 1.57 13.44
CA LEU A 528 30.14 2.81 13.68
C LEU A 528 30.52 3.92 12.68
N THR A 529 31.81 4.11 12.41
CA THR A 529 32.28 5.14 11.46
C THR A 529 31.76 4.90 10.05
N ALA A 530 31.67 3.64 9.62
CA ALA A 530 31.18 3.30 8.28
C ALA A 530 29.69 3.64 8.12
N TYR A 531 28.87 3.28 9.11
CA TYR A 531 27.43 3.60 9.11
C TYR A 531 27.16 5.09 9.29
N CYS A 532 27.91 5.79 10.15
CA CYS A 532 27.81 7.24 10.29
C CYS A 532 28.15 7.94 8.96
N THR A 533 29.25 7.53 8.31
CA THR A 533 29.64 8.06 6.99
C THR A 533 28.58 7.78 5.93
N ALA A 534 28.03 6.57 5.90
CA ALA A 534 26.99 6.20 4.94
C ALA A 534 25.70 7.01 5.15
N ALA A 535 25.27 7.21 6.40
CA ALA A 535 24.12 8.04 6.74
C ALA A 535 24.34 9.50 6.30
N ARG A 536 25.51 10.09 6.57
CA ARG A 536 25.84 11.47 6.16
C ARG A 536 25.90 11.61 4.65
N ARG A 537 26.55 10.69 3.94
CA ARG A 537 26.58 10.69 2.46
C ARG A 537 25.17 10.57 1.86
N GLY A 538 24.33 9.70 2.43
CA GLY A 538 22.94 9.59 2.00
C GLY A 538 22.15 10.86 2.27
N TRP A 539 22.35 11.51 3.42
CA TRP A 539 21.74 12.79 3.75
C TRP A 539 22.16 13.92 2.80
N ASP A 540 23.45 14.04 2.51
CA ASP A 540 23.98 15.00 1.53
C ASP A 540 23.34 14.79 0.15
N ALA A 541 23.18 13.53 -0.26
CA ALA A 541 22.52 13.21 -1.52
C ALA A 541 21.03 13.57 -1.52
N LEU A 542 20.31 13.32 -0.41
CA LEU A 542 18.90 13.65 -0.25
C LEU A 542 18.64 15.17 -0.28
N GLN A 543 19.53 15.97 0.30
CA GLN A 543 19.45 17.43 0.21
C GLN A 543 19.45 17.89 -1.25
N GLY A 544 20.27 17.27 -2.11
CA GLY A 544 20.30 17.52 -3.55
C GLY A 544 19.03 17.10 -4.32
N GLN A 545 18.16 16.27 -3.73
CA GLN A 545 16.88 15.86 -4.32
C GLN A 545 15.73 16.82 -4.01
N VAL A 546 15.94 17.81 -3.13
CA VAL A 546 14.93 18.79 -2.71
C VAL A 546 15.29 20.17 -3.22
N ASN A 547 14.48 20.75 -4.11
CA ASN A 547 14.72 22.10 -4.61
C ASN A 547 14.25 23.19 -3.61
N GLU A 548 14.55 24.45 -3.94
CA GLU A 548 14.17 25.62 -3.12
C GLU A 548 12.65 25.76 -2.92
N ALA A 549 11.84 25.20 -3.83
CA ALA A 549 10.37 25.19 -3.75
C ALA A 549 9.80 24.00 -2.94
N GLY A 550 10.67 23.22 -2.29
CA GLY A 550 10.31 22.02 -1.54
C GLY A 550 9.88 20.85 -2.42
N GLU A 551 10.20 20.87 -3.72
CA GLU A 551 9.90 19.75 -4.61
C GLU A 551 10.94 18.66 -4.46
N VAL A 552 10.47 17.44 -4.29
CA VAL A 552 11.31 16.26 -4.12
C VAL A 552 11.34 15.46 -5.42
N GLN A 553 12.54 15.18 -5.92
CA GLN A 553 12.75 14.34 -7.11
C GLN A 553 13.04 12.88 -6.73
N GLY A 554 13.02 11.98 -7.71
CA GLY A 554 13.55 10.62 -7.57
C GLY A 554 12.73 9.66 -6.72
N ILE A 555 11.48 10.00 -6.35
CA ILE A 555 10.61 9.07 -5.63
C ILE A 555 9.90 8.14 -6.62
N VAL A 556 10.09 6.83 -6.48
CA VAL A 556 9.41 5.84 -7.33
C VAL A 556 7.90 5.86 -7.09
N ARG A 557 7.09 5.77 -8.15
CA ARG A 557 5.63 5.73 -8.05
C ARG A 557 5.14 4.46 -7.32
N GLY A 558 3.85 4.32 -7.03
CA GLY A 558 3.32 3.07 -6.44
C GLY A 558 3.73 1.85 -7.27
N THR A 559 4.37 0.86 -6.64
CA THR A 559 5.04 -0.26 -7.35
C THR A 559 4.37 -1.56 -6.93
N PRO A 560 3.73 -2.31 -7.85
CA PRO A 560 3.26 -3.65 -7.54
C PRO A 560 4.43 -4.64 -7.47
N ILE A 561 4.13 -5.91 -7.19
CA ILE A 561 5.10 -6.97 -7.39
C ILE A 561 5.18 -7.29 -8.90
N PHE A 562 6.34 -7.08 -9.50
CA PHE A 562 6.62 -7.42 -10.89
C PHE A 562 7.28 -8.80 -11.02
N HIS A 563 7.24 -9.35 -12.23
CA HIS A 563 7.80 -10.66 -12.52
C HIS A 563 9.29 -10.58 -12.90
N THR A 564 9.76 -9.42 -13.34
CA THR A 564 11.13 -9.22 -13.83
C THR A 564 11.79 -7.97 -13.23
N ALA A 565 13.12 -8.01 -13.13
CA ALA A 565 13.93 -6.87 -12.71
C ALA A 565 13.83 -5.68 -13.67
N GLN A 566 13.68 -5.95 -14.97
CA GLN A 566 13.52 -4.92 -15.98
C GLN A 566 12.27 -4.06 -15.72
N GLU A 567 11.14 -4.68 -15.32
CA GLU A 567 9.93 -3.94 -14.97
C GLU A 567 10.17 -2.99 -13.78
N TYR A 568 10.93 -3.41 -12.75
CA TYR A 568 11.32 -2.52 -11.64
C TYR A 568 12.23 -1.38 -12.09
N ALA A 569 13.21 -1.67 -12.96
CA ALA A 569 14.18 -0.71 -13.46
C ALA A 569 13.54 0.36 -14.37
N GLU A 570 12.54 -0.03 -15.15
CA GLU A 570 11.84 0.85 -16.10
C GLU A 570 10.59 1.52 -15.47
N TRP A 571 10.19 1.11 -14.26
CA TRP A 571 9.00 1.65 -13.60
C TRP A 571 9.08 3.16 -13.36
N GLY A 572 10.27 3.70 -13.09
CA GLY A 572 10.53 5.14 -13.07
C GLY A 572 9.97 5.90 -11.86
N ALA A 573 10.68 6.99 -11.54
CA ALA A 573 10.33 7.94 -10.50
C ALA A 573 9.55 9.15 -11.02
N ARG A 574 8.90 9.88 -10.10
CA ARG A 574 8.22 11.14 -10.41
C ARG A 574 8.45 12.19 -9.32
N PRO A 575 8.38 13.49 -9.66
CA PRO A 575 8.43 14.55 -8.68
C PRO A 575 7.29 14.42 -7.66
N ASN A 576 7.57 14.66 -6.39
CA ASN A 576 6.62 14.80 -5.29
C ASN A 576 5.69 13.59 -5.06
N ASP A 577 6.12 12.36 -5.37
CA ASP A 577 5.31 11.21 -4.97
C ASP A 577 5.21 11.17 -3.43
N PRO A 578 3.99 11.14 -2.86
CA PRO A 578 3.78 11.27 -1.42
C PRO A 578 4.37 10.12 -0.61
N ARG A 579 4.67 8.97 -1.25
CA ARG A 579 5.18 7.76 -0.58
C ARG A 579 6.57 7.94 0.04
N GLY A 580 7.36 8.92 -0.44
CA GLY A 580 8.68 9.20 0.10
C GLY A 580 8.72 10.33 1.11
N LEU A 581 7.74 11.23 1.13
CA LEU A 581 7.86 12.53 1.82
C LEU A 581 8.01 12.37 3.34
N GLY A 582 7.22 11.50 3.98
CA GLY A 582 7.37 11.23 5.41
C GLY A 582 8.73 10.62 5.77
N ALA A 583 9.28 9.76 4.90
CA ALA A 583 10.60 9.17 5.11
C ALA A 583 11.72 10.22 5.05
N LEU A 584 11.63 11.21 4.17
CA LEU A 584 12.60 12.32 4.13
C LEU A 584 12.57 13.13 5.44
N MET A 585 11.40 13.39 6.00
CA MET A 585 11.28 14.12 7.28
C MET A 585 11.91 13.31 8.43
N TRP A 586 11.67 12.00 8.49
CA TRP A 586 12.31 11.14 9.48
C TRP A 586 13.82 11.02 9.28
N ALA A 587 14.31 10.99 8.04
CA ALA A 587 15.75 10.99 7.75
C ALA A 587 16.42 12.28 8.27
N ALA A 588 15.81 13.43 8.01
CA ALA A 588 16.28 14.73 8.47
C ALA A 588 16.40 14.80 10.00
N MET A 589 15.34 14.43 10.72
CA MET A 589 15.35 14.38 12.20
C MET A 589 16.41 13.40 12.73
N ALA A 590 16.54 12.22 12.12
CA ALA A 590 17.48 11.21 12.60
C ALA A 590 18.95 11.66 12.44
N VAL A 591 19.27 12.36 11.34
CA VAL A 591 20.61 12.90 11.10
C VAL A 591 20.93 14.03 12.07
N ASP A 592 19.96 14.90 12.37
CA ASP A 592 20.10 15.97 13.36
C ASP A 592 20.39 15.42 14.78
N GLN A 593 19.80 14.27 15.13
CA GLN A 593 20.06 13.59 16.40
C GLN A 593 21.42 12.87 16.45
N MET A 594 22.00 12.55 15.31
CA MET A 594 23.28 11.86 15.20
C MET A 594 24.40 12.85 15.53
N GLN A 595 24.74 12.94 16.82
CA GLN A 595 25.82 13.81 17.33
C GLN A 595 27.14 13.61 16.54
N ASP A 596 27.93 14.69 16.43
CA ASP A 596 29.21 14.71 15.71
C ASP A 596 30.30 13.78 16.29
#